data_AF-A0A4U5NU46-F1
#
_entry.id   AF-A0A4U5NU46-F1
#
_cell.length_a   1.000
_cell.length_b   1.000
_cell.length_c   1.000
_cell.angle_alpha   90.00
_cell.angle_beta   90.00
_cell.angle_gamma   90.00
#
_symmetry.space_group_name_H-M   'P 1'
#
loop_
_entity.id
_entity.type
_entity.pdbx_description
1 polymer ?
#
loop_
_entity_poly.entity_id
_entity_poly.type
_entity_poly.pdbx_seq_one_letter_code
_entity_poly.pdbx_strand_id
1 'polypeptide(L)'
;MASAPPDEEAGNTIHQNVALPYVCNIPDGMFAGRAISLRGMVKPKGSAEQSRFRIDLCCGLLVHGDHTDNKSLHFNPRFDNGGIFSGKPDRDIVINSLVNNTWGQEERFANVFKEGEQFHIRILCLTQYFKIAVNGKHLCDFLHRMPLELVKTIYIDGNVSVDYVEYQGEPPIAQHQPSPNAVIDKNPIQYGPVFKPKVPYAYKLERRGIFEHQFIHITGCPHMNAERFNINLIAGQEHFLHIRVDFPSQTVAGAEHGAVVRNSTLRGVWQVEERYMSSFPFRKGVTFDLVLKSKLDRIEIQINGANFAHFKFRGDVDPADVDSITVNGDVTVQQFVLH
;
A
#
# COMPACT_ATOMS: atom_id res chain seq x y z
N MET A 1 40.14 -28.90 -21.41
CA MET A 1 39.25 -28.90 -20.23
C MET A 1 38.97 -27.45 -19.90
N ALA A 2 37.78 -26.96 -20.28
CA ALA A 2 37.37 -25.60 -19.97
C ALA A 2 36.81 -25.59 -18.55
N SER A 3 37.42 -24.77 -17.69
CA SER A 3 36.97 -24.51 -16.33
C SER A 3 35.58 -23.90 -16.34
N ALA A 4 34.69 -24.39 -15.48
CA ALA A 4 33.37 -23.83 -15.23
C ALA A 4 33.47 -22.33 -14.83
N PRO A 5 32.46 -21.51 -15.14
CA PRO A 5 32.38 -20.16 -14.60
C PRO A 5 32.20 -20.22 -13.08
N PRO A 6 32.65 -19.19 -12.34
CA PRO A 6 32.49 -19.14 -10.90
C PRO A 6 31.01 -19.09 -10.53
N ASP A 7 30.65 -19.79 -9.47
CA ASP A 7 29.32 -19.76 -8.86
C ASP A 7 28.88 -18.30 -8.61
N GLU A 8 27.75 -17.90 -9.17
CA GLU A 8 27.10 -16.63 -8.82
C GLU A 8 26.64 -16.73 -7.35
N GLU A 9 27.37 -16.10 -6.43
CA GLU A 9 26.89 -15.86 -5.07
C GLU A 9 25.58 -15.08 -5.13
N ALA A 10 24.54 -15.62 -4.49
CA ALA A 10 23.21 -15.01 -4.37
C ALA A 10 23.35 -13.62 -3.71
N GLY A 11 23.28 -12.56 -4.53
CA GLY A 11 23.71 -11.23 -4.13
C GLY A 11 22.70 -10.49 -3.24
N ASN A 12 23.15 -10.01 -2.08
CA ASN A 12 22.46 -8.96 -1.33
C ASN A 12 22.18 -7.76 -2.26
N THR A 13 20.98 -7.18 -2.18
CA THR A 13 20.66 -5.96 -2.94
C THR A 13 21.18 -4.74 -2.17
N ILE A 14 22.12 -3.99 -2.76
CA ILE A 14 22.74 -2.81 -2.13
C ILE A 14 22.49 -1.56 -2.97
N HIS A 15 21.93 -0.52 -2.35
CA HIS A 15 21.72 0.80 -2.93
C HIS A 15 22.71 1.77 -2.31
N GLN A 16 23.64 2.32 -3.09
CA GLN A 16 24.70 3.21 -2.62
C GLN A 16 24.33 4.70 -2.82
N ASN A 17 24.86 5.56 -1.94
CA ASN A 17 24.78 7.02 -1.95
C ASN A 17 23.39 7.56 -2.26
N VAL A 18 22.39 7.15 -1.48
CA VAL A 18 20.99 7.42 -1.81
C VAL A 18 20.61 8.87 -1.46
N ALA A 19 19.92 9.54 -2.38
CA ALA A 19 19.37 10.87 -2.16
C ALA A 19 18.14 10.81 -1.22
N LEU A 20 17.91 11.87 -0.45
CA LEU A 20 16.76 11.99 0.45
C LEU A 20 15.68 12.93 -0.11
N PRO A 21 14.38 12.63 0.10
CA PRO A 21 13.88 11.43 0.78
C PRO A 21 14.14 10.16 -0.05
N TYR A 22 14.65 9.12 0.60
CA TYR A 22 14.85 7.83 -0.04
C TYR A 22 13.57 7.01 0.08
N VAL A 23 13.04 6.56 -1.06
CA VAL A 23 11.84 5.72 -1.14
C VAL A 23 12.15 4.54 -2.02
N CYS A 24 11.97 3.32 -1.50
CA CYS A 24 12.29 2.13 -2.27
C CYS A 24 11.39 0.96 -1.89
N ASN A 25 10.96 0.20 -2.90
CA ASN A 25 10.37 -1.11 -2.68
C ASN A 25 11.41 -2.01 -2.04
N ILE A 26 11.02 -2.72 -0.98
CA ILE A 26 11.84 -3.75 -0.38
C ILE A 26 11.85 -4.92 -1.36
N PRO A 27 13.00 -5.27 -1.99
CA PRO A 27 13.09 -6.40 -2.91
C PRO A 27 12.56 -7.66 -2.21
N ASP A 28 11.83 -8.53 -2.91
CA ASP A 28 11.29 -9.78 -2.36
C ASP A 28 10.41 -9.66 -1.10
N GLY A 29 10.00 -8.42 -0.74
CA GLY A 29 9.21 -8.14 0.44
C GLY A 29 9.94 -8.41 1.76
N MET A 30 9.18 -8.36 2.87
CA MET A 30 9.68 -8.71 4.20
C MET A 30 9.25 -10.12 4.59
N PHE A 31 10.18 -10.87 5.19
CA PHE A 31 9.95 -12.21 5.73
C PHE A 31 10.81 -12.42 6.99
N ALA A 32 10.45 -13.40 7.82
CA ALA A 32 11.24 -13.75 8.98
C ALA A 32 12.64 -14.24 8.55
N GLY A 33 13.69 -13.60 9.07
CA GLY A 33 15.08 -13.81 8.68
C GLY A 33 15.65 -12.70 7.79
N ARG A 34 14.80 -11.89 7.12
CA ARG A 34 15.26 -10.75 6.33
C ARG A 34 15.81 -9.65 7.22
N ALA A 35 16.91 -9.01 6.82
CA ALA A 35 17.42 -7.82 7.49
C ALA A 35 17.58 -6.65 6.52
N ILE A 36 17.31 -5.44 7.01
CA ILE A 36 17.66 -4.19 6.33
C ILE A 36 18.79 -3.56 7.12
N SER A 37 19.93 -3.37 6.46
CA SER A 37 21.13 -2.74 7.02
C SER A 37 21.33 -1.38 6.36
N LEU A 38 21.58 -0.36 7.18
CA LEU A 38 21.81 1.00 6.70
C LEU A 38 23.03 1.59 7.39
N ARG A 39 23.92 2.18 6.58
CA ARG A 39 25.01 3.03 7.06
C ARG A 39 24.74 4.46 6.65
N GLY A 40 24.97 5.38 7.58
CA GLY A 40 24.80 6.79 7.32
C GLY A 40 25.47 7.66 8.38
N MET A 41 25.16 8.94 8.33
CA MET A 41 25.63 9.94 9.29
C MET A 41 24.46 10.83 9.68
N VAL A 42 24.32 11.13 10.97
CA VAL A 42 23.41 12.21 11.37
C VAL A 42 24.06 13.52 10.97
N LYS A 43 23.36 14.40 10.26
CA LYS A 43 24.01 15.62 9.76
C LYS A 43 24.52 16.47 10.95
N PRO A 44 25.63 17.21 10.78
CA PRO A 44 26.16 18.09 11.82
C PRO A 44 25.09 19.06 12.35
N LYS A 45 25.20 19.41 13.64
CA LYS A 45 24.26 20.33 14.28
C LYS A 45 24.16 21.64 13.50
N GLY A 46 22.93 22.06 13.18
CA GLY A 46 22.66 23.29 12.44
C GLY A 46 22.83 23.20 10.92
N SER A 47 23.16 22.02 10.37
CA SER A 47 23.28 21.81 8.91
C SER A 47 22.02 21.24 8.25
N ALA A 48 20.98 20.94 9.04
CA ALA A 48 19.70 20.44 8.55
C ALA A 48 18.56 21.33 9.02
N GLU A 49 17.53 21.48 8.18
CA GLU A 49 16.29 22.18 8.53
C GLU A 49 15.47 21.41 9.57
N GLN A 50 15.55 20.07 9.55
CA GLN A 50 14.88 19.19 10.49
C GLN A 50 15.83 18.80 11.61
N SER A 51 15.33 18.75 12.85
CA SER A 51 16.03 18.29 14.06
C SER A 51 15.92 16.78 14.29
N ARG A 52 15.34 16.04 13.34
CA ARG A 52 15.03 14.60 13.46
C ARG A 52 15.19 13.91 12.13
N PHE A 53 15.43 12.61 12.16
CA PHE A 53 15.32 11.77 10.96
C PHE A 53 14.41 10.58 11.25
N ARG A 54 13.93 9.92 10.21
CA ARG A 54 13.08 8.74 10.35
C ARG A 54 13.41 7.68 9.32
N ILE A 55 13.21 6.43 9.73
CA ILE A 55 13.19 5.25 8.88
C ILE A 55 11.82 4.61 9.08
N ASP A 56 11.03 4.60 8.01
CA ASP A 56 9.68 4.07 8.02
C ASP A 56 9.61 2.81 7.15
N LEU A 57 9.05 1.72 7.71
CA LEU A 57 8.66 0.54 6.95
C LEU A 57 7.15 0.62 6.68
N CYS A 58 6.80 0.97 5.46
CA CYS A 58 5.44 1.29 5.03
C CYS A 58 4.76 0.08 4.38
N CYS A 59 3.45 -0.04 4.60
CA CYS A 59 2.63 -1.12 4.04
C CYS A 59 2.16 -0.88 2.60
N GLY A 60 2.69 0.15 1.95
CA GLY A 60 2.42 0.54 0.56
C GLY A 60 3.41 1.61 0.08
N LEU A 61 3.07 2.32 -1.01
CA LEU A 61 3.94 3.30 -1.68
C LEU A 61 3.60 4.77 -1.39
N LEU A 62 2.47 5.04 -0.74
CA LEU A 62 2.00 6.38 -0.43
C LEU A 62 2.58 6.84 0.91
N VAL A 63 3.82 7.31 0.83
CA VAL A 63 4.64 7.70 1.99
C VAL A 63 4.42 9.16 2.43
N HIS A 64 3.64 9.94 1.66
CA HIS A 64 3.26 11.34 1.92
C HIS A 64 1.85 11.67 1.43
N GLY A 65 1.11 12.49 2.17
CA GLY A 65 -0.24 12.97 1.84
C GLY A 65 -1.17 12.98 3.05
N ASP A 66 -2.42 13.42 2.86
CA ASP A 66 -3.44 13.43 3.93
C ASP A 66 -3.87 12.01 4.37
N HIS A 67 -3.53 11.00 3.55
CA HIS A 67 -3.82 9.59 3.80
C HIS A 67 -2.60 8.71 3.53
N THR A 68 -1.54 8.82 4.33
CA THR A 68 -0.34 7.98 4.16
C THR A 68 -0.63 6.51 4.47
N ASP A 69 0.07 5.62 3.78
CA ASP A 69 0.01 4.19 4.07
C ASP A 69 0.40 3.90 5.52
N ASN A 70 -0.16 2.81 6.04
CA ASN A 70 0.19 2.33 7.36
C ASN A 70 1.70 2.13 7.46
N LYS A 71 2.28 2.47 8.62
CA LYS A 71 3.68 2.27 8.93
C LYS A 71 3.78 1.14 9.92
N SER A 72 4.32 0.00 9.50
CA SER A 72 4.55 -1.13 10.40
C SER A 72 5.61 -0.78 11.43
N LEU A 73 6.62 -0.03 11.01
CA LEU A 73 7.65 0.51 11.87
C LEU A 73 7.88 1.98 11.48
N HIS A 74 7.80 2.87 12.45
CA HIS A 74 8.29 4.24 12.39
C HIS A 74 9.43 4.35 13.39
N PHE A 75 10.66 4.44 12.90
CA PHE A 75 11.85 4.58 13.74
C PHE A 75 12.35 6.02 13.64
N ASN A 76 12.21 6.81 14.70
CA ASN A 76 12.42 8.26 14.66
C ASN A 76 13.33 8.77 15.78
N PRO A 77 14.65 8.84 15.53
CA PRO A 77 15.59 9.55 16.40
C PRO A 77 15.37 11.06 16.34
N ARG A 78 15.21 11.68 17.52
CA ARG A 78 14.94 13.11 17.70
C ARG A 78 16.10 13.83 18.38
N PHE A 79 16.34 15.08 18.01
CA PHE A 79 17.40 15.94 18.57
C PHE A 79 16.86 17.33 18.95
N ASP A 80 15.58 17.40 19.31
CA ASP A 80 14.91 18.65 19.63
C ASP A 80 15.49 19.24 20.94
N ASN A 81 16.10 20.41 20.84
CA ASN A 81 16.71 21.10 21.98
C ASN A 81 15.69 21.81 22.88
N GLY A 82 14.41 21.81 22.50
CA GLY A 82 13.39 22.63 23.13
C GLY A 82 13.67 24.13 22.95
N GLY A 83 12.88 24.96 23.61
CA GLY A 83 13.02 26.41 23.51
C GLY A 83 11.86 27.13 24.17
N ILE A 84 12.00 28.45 24.31
CA ILE A 84 11.02 29.31 25.01
C ILE A 84 9.61 29.12 24.41
N PHE A 85 9.51 28.89 23.10
CA PHE A 85 8.24 28.70 22.39
C PHE A 85 7.99 27.27 21.90
N SER A 86 8.99 26.38 21.96
CA SER A 86 8.94 25.02 21.41
C SER A 86 8.81 23.92 22.47
N GLY A 87 8.71 24.29 23.75
CA GLY A 87 8.50 23.35 24.85
C GLY A 87 9.78 22.67 25.33
N LYS A 88 9.62 21.54 26.01
CA LYS A 88 10.74 20.76 26.55
C LYS A 88 11.53 20.09 25.42
N PRO A 89 12.86 19.92 25.59
CA PRO A 89 13.64 19.10 24.66
C PRO A 89 13.06 17.69 24.52
N ASP A 90 13.04 17.16 23.29
CA ASP A 90 12.72 15.77 22.97
C ASP A 90 13.91 15.19 22.20
N ARG A 91 14.72 14.41 22.93
CA ARG A 91 15.97 13.86 22.42
C ARG A 91 16.01 12.34 22.48
N ASP A 92 14.85 11.70 22.50
CA ASP A 92 14.74 10.25 22.51
C ASP A 92 14.64 9.69 21.08
N ILE A 93 14.87 8.38 20.97
CA ILE A 93 14.39 7.60 19.83
C ILE A 93 12.95 7.22 20.11
N VAL A 94 12.06 7.57 19.20
CA VAL A 94 10.66 7.16 19.25
C VAL A 94 10.42 6.07 18.21
N ILE A 95 9.82 4.97 18.65
CA ILE A 95 9.40 3.86 17.79
C ILE A 95 7.89 3.70 17.91
N ASN A 96 7.20 3.61 16.77
CA ASN A 96 5.75 3.44 16.76
C ASN A 96 5.28 2.75 15.47
N SER A 97 3.97 2.55 15.35
CA SER A 97 3.29 2.19 14.11
C SER A 97 2.18 3.22 13.83
N LEU A 98 1.93 3.47 12.54
CA LEU A 98 0.81 4.29 12.08
C LEU A 98 -0.20 3.35 11.42
N VAL A 99 -1.44 3.32 11.89
CA VAL A 99 -2.50 2.49 11.31
C VAL A 99 -3.72 3.37 11.07
N ASN A 100 -4.20 3.42 9.82
CA ASN A 100 -5.33 4.24 9.40
C ASN A 100 -5.16 5.71 9.83
N ASN A 101 -3.99 6.29 9.55
CA ASN A 101 -3.57 7.64 9.96
C ASN A 101 -3.62 7.91 11.47
N THR A 102 -3.67 6.87 12.31
CA THR A 102 -3.65 6.98 13.77
C THR A 102 -2.36 6.37 14.31
N TRP A 103 -1.61 7.16 15.09
CA TRP A 103 -0.43 6.67 15.77
C TRP A 103 -0.81 5.74 16.92
N GLY A 104 -0.09 4.63 17.04
CA GLY A 104 -0.21 3.73 18.20
C GLY A 104 0.50 4.26 19.45
N GLN A 105 0.72 3.38 20.41
CA GLN A 105 1.51 3.68 21.61
C GLN A 105 3.00 3.85 21.25
N GLU A 106 3.59 4.99 21.64
CA GLU A 106 5.03 5.23 21.45
C GLU A 106 5.87 4.34 22.38
N GLU A 107 6.95 3.78 21.84
CA GLU A 107 8.05 3.19 22.61
C GLU A 107 9.25 4.11 22.51
N ARG A 108 9.81 4.51 23.66
CA ARG A 108 10.86 5.55 23.75
C ARG A 108 12.14 4.98 24.32
N PHE A 109 13.26 5.33 23.72
CA PHE A 109 14.59 4.87 24.11
C PHE A 109 15.58 6.02 24.12
N ALA A 110 16.62 5.91 24.95
CA ALA A 110 17.72 6.87 24.96
C ALA A 110 18.36 6.96 23.56
N ASN A 111 18.60 8.18 23.09
CA ASN A 111 19.14 8.37 21.76
C ASN A 111 20.64 8.06 21.70
N VAL A 112 20.95 6.97 21.00
CA VAL A 112 22.32 6.48 20.78
C VAL A 112 23.02 7.12 19.58
N PHE A 113 22.29 7.91 18.79
CA PHE A 113 22.84 8.65 17.66
C PHE A 113 23.35 10.01 18.11
N LYS A 114 24.38 10.54 17.43
CA LYS A 114 24.91 11.88 17.68
C LYS A 114 25.09 12.65 16.37
N GLU A 115 24.72 13.93 16.40
CA GLU A 115 24.91 14.85 15.27
C GLU A 115 26.37 14.90 14.84
N GLY A 116 26.63 14.71 13.54
CA GLY A 116 27.98 14.64 12.96
C GLY A 116 28.66 13.27 13.05
N GLU A 117 28.05 12.27 13.70
CA GLU A 117 28.63 10.93 13.82
C GLU A 117 28.01 9.95 12.82
N GLN A 118 28.85 9.03 12.33
CA GLN A 118 28.43 7.89 11.53
C GLN A 118 27.71 6.86 12.40
N PHE A 119 26.80 6.12 11.78
CA PHE A 119 26.12 5.01 12.41
C PHE A 119 25.87 3.88 11.42
N HIS A 120 25.67 2.69 11.97
CA HIS A 120 25.13 1.54 11.27
C HIS A 120 23.92 1.02 12.02
N ILE A 121 22.76 0.99 11.38
CA ILE A 121 21.54 0.40 11.93
C ILE A 121 21.23 -0.90 11.17
N ARG A 122 20.80 -1.91 11.91
CA ARG A 122 20.28 -3.16 11.36
C ARG A 122 18.90 -3.43 11.94
N ILE A 123 17.93 -3.59 11.05
CA ILE A 123 16.55 -3.98 11.38
C ILE A 123 16.37 -5.41 10.89
N LEU A 124 16.51 -6.38 11.81
CA LEU A 124 16.28 -7.79 11.52
C LEU A 124 14.81 -8.12 11.76
N CYS A 125 14.14 -8.65 10.75
CA CYS A 125 12.79 -9.13 10.90
C CYS A 125 12.78 -10.57 11.43
N LEU A 126 12.03 -10.80 12.50
CA LEU A 126 11.73 -12.13 13.03
C LEU A 126 10.22 -12.36 13.00
N THR A 127 9.78 -13.58 13.25
CA THR A 127 8.36 -13.97 13.10
C THR A 127 7.39 -13.09 13.89
N GLN A 128 7.80 -12.56 15.05
CA GLN A 128 6.92 -11.83 15.97
C GLN A 128 7.31 -10.36 16.17
N TYR A 129 8.53 -9.97 15.78
CA TYR A 129 9.06 -8.64 16.07
C TYR A 129 10.19 -8.23 15.12
N PHE A 130 10.46 -6.92 15.06
CA PHE A 130 11.71 -6.38 14.53
C PHE A 130 12.75 -6.31 15.65
N LYS A 131 13.89 -6.96 15.45
CA LYS A 131 15.08 -6.80 16.30
C LYS A 131 15.95 -5.68 15.74
N ILE A 132 16.11 -4.61 16.49
CA ILE A 132 16.82 -3.41 16.02
C ILE A 132 18.15 -3.28 16.78
N ALA A 133 19.23 -3.13 16.03
CA ALA A 133 20.56 -2.88 16.56
C ALA A 133 21.19 -1.65 15.91
N VAL A 134 21.91 -0.86 16.70
CA VAL A 134 22.65 0.33 16.25
C VAL A 134 24.11 0.18 16.68
N ASN A 135 25.04 0.37 15.75
CA ASN A 135 26.49 0.23 15.94
C ASN A 135 26.88 -1.11 16.58
N GLY A 136 26.22 -2.19 16.13
CA GLY A 136 26.45 -3.55 16.62
C GLY A 136 25.86 -3.85 18.00
N LYS A 137 25.21 -2.88 18.66
CA LYS A 137 24.56 -3.07 19.96
C LYS A 137 23.06 -3.17 19.78
N HIS A 138 22.44 -4.13 20.48
CA HIS A 138 20.98 -4.25 20.52
C HIS A 138 20.37 -2.99 21.14
N LEU A 139 19.32 -2.47 20.51
CA LEU A 139 18.54 -1.33 20.98
C LEU A 139 17.22 -1.79 21.58
N CYS A 140 16.44 -2.55 20.80
CA CYS A 140 15.11 -3.03 21.22
C CYS A 140 14.61 -4.17 20.33
N ASP A 141 13.58 -4.87 20.84
CA ASP A 141 12.73 -5.77 20.07
C ASP A 141 11.33 -5.12 19.98
N PHE A 142 10.92 -4.71 18.78
CA PHE A 142 9.64 -4.04 18.54
C PHE A 142 8.63 -5.04 17.96
N LEU A 143 7.60 -5.39 18.73
CA LEU A 143 6.58 -6.35 18.31
C LEU A 143 5.86 -5.90 17.04
N HIS A 144 5.56 -6.84 16.14
CA HIS A 144 4.77 -6.56 14.95
C HIS A 144 3.36 -6.14 15.36
N ARG A 145 2.96 -4.93 14.98
CA ARG A 145 1.58 -4.44 15.17
C ARG A 145 0.72 -4.61 13.91
N MET A 146 1.32 -5.10 12.84
CA MET A 146 0.69 -5.39 11.55
C MET A 146 1.31 -6.65 10.93
N PRO A 147 0.59 -7.35 10.04
CA PRO A 147 1.15 -8.47 9.29
C PRO A 147 2.37 -8.05 8.46
N LEU A 148 3.42 -8.85 8.53
CA LEU A 148 4.72 -8.52 7.94
C LEU A 148 4.65 -8.44 6.41
N GLU A 149 3.88 -9.33 5.80
CA GLU A 149 3.64 -9.41 4.36
C GLU A 149 3.07 -8.12 3.75
N LEU A 150 2.48 -7.24 4.58
CA LEU A 150 2.00 -5.94 4.13
C LEU A 150 3.13 -4.95 3.92
N VAL A 151 4.30 -5.11 4.56
CA VAL A 151 5.42 -4.16 4.45
C VAL A 151 6.04 -4.23 3.06
N LYS A 152 5.94 -3.13 2.29
CA LYS A 152 6.38 -3.06 0.89
C LYS A 152 7.54 -2.11 0.67
N THR A 153 7.62 -1.03 1.43
CA THR A 153 8.47 0.10 1.08
C THR A 153 9.23 0.57 2.29
N ILE A 154 10.49 0.94 2.10
CA ILE A 154 11.24 1.71 3.07
C ILE A 154 11.23 3.18 2.65
N TYR A 155 11.04 4.06 3.63
CA TYR A 155 11.11 5.50 3.47
C TYR A 155 12.10 6.07 4.49
N ILE A 156 13.00 6.95 4.03
CA ILE A 156 14.01 7.57 4.88
C ILE A 156 14.12 9.05 4.57
N ASP A 157 14.08 9.88 5.60
CA ASP A 157 14.17 11.34 5.42
C ASP A 157 14.62 12.06 6.70
N GLY A 158 14.99 13.33 6.55
CA GLY A 158 15.26 14.28 7.62
C GLY A 158 16.74 14.55 7.87
N ASN A 159 17.11 14.64 9.15
CA ASN A 159 18.45 14.96 9.64
C ASN A 159 19.47 13.81 9.49
N VAL A 160 19.62 13.28 8.28
CA VAL A 160 20.49 12.13 8.01
C VAL A 160 21.09 12.23 6.59
N SER A 161 22.26 11.67 6.38
CA SER A 161 22.77 11.27 5.07
C SER A 161 22.95 9.75 5.07
N VAL A 162 22.67 9.09 3.95
CA VAL A 162 22.68 7.63 3.86
C VAL A 162 23.68 7.19 2.81
N ASP A 163 24.70 6.45 3.26
CA ASP A 163 25.76 5.93 2.40
C ASP A 163 25.26 4.70 1.64
N TYR A 164 24.57 3.80 2.32
CA TYR A 164 23.93 2.67 1.66
C TYR A 164 22.74 2.14 2.43
N VAL A 165 21.85 1.48 1.66
CA VAL A 165 20.80 0.59 2.16
C VAL A 165 21.04 -0.78 1.55
N GLU A 166 21.17 -1.79 2.40
CA GLU A 166 21.38 -3.17 2.01
C GLU A 166 20.23 -4.04 2.51
N TYR A 167 19.69 -4.87 1.63
CA TYR A 167 18.70 -5.87 1.95
C TYR A 167 19.36 -7.24 1.96
N GLN A 168 19.27 -7.92 3.10
CA GLN A 168 19.95 -9.18 3.36
C GLN A 168 18.96 -10.30 3.69
N GLY A 169 19.38 -11.52 3.39
CA GLY A 169 18.62 -12.74 3.65
C GLY A 169 17.90 -13.23 2.40
N GLU A 170 17.90 -14.54 2.23
CA GLU A 170 17.22 -15.21 1.13
C GLU A 170 15.77 -15.55 1.52
N PRO A 171 14.80 -15.33 0.62
CA PRO A 171 13.45 -15.77 0.86
C PRO A 171 13.42 -17.31 1.02
N PRO A 172 12.56 -17.85 1.90
CA PRO A 172 12.42 -19.30 2.03
C PRO A 172 12.15 -19.94 0.67
N ILE A 173 12.96 -20.92 0.27
CA ILE A 173 12.73 -21.71 -0.94
C ILE A 173 11.35 -22.33 -0.82
N ALA A 174 10.44 -22.01 -1.74
CA ALA A 174 9.15 -22.68 -1.83
C ALA A 174 9.41 -24.17 -2.10
N GLN A 175 9.25 -25.03 -1.07
CA GLN A 175 9.40 -26.48 -1.19
C GLN A 175 8.23 -27.15 -1.94
N HIS A 176 7.91 -26.67 -3.14
CA HIS A 176 7.01 -27.35 -4.07
C HIS A 176 7.63 -27.30 -5.46
N GLN A 177 8.45 -28.29 -5.80
CA GLN A 177 8.67 -28.67 -7.19
C GLN A 177 7.37 -29.35 -7.69
N PRO A 178 6.70 -28.84 -8.74
CA PRO A 178 5.63 -29.60 -9.37
C PRO A 178 6.24 -30.71 -10.24
N SER A 179 5.65 -31.90 -10.13
CA SER A 179 5.93 -33.08 -10.96
C SER A 179 5.88 -32.74 -12.47
N PRO A 180 6.70 -33.40 -13.32
CA PRO A 180 6.81 -33.07 -14.75
C PRO A 180 5.56 -33.34 -15.62
N ASN A 181 4.42 -33.70 -15.02
CA ASN A 181 3.15 -33.93 -15.71
C ASN A 181 2.01 -33.00 -15.25
N ALA A 182 2.31 -31.92 -14.51
CA ALA A 182 1.30 -30.90 -14.24
C ALA A 182 1.10 -30.04 -15.50
N VAL A 183 -0.09 -30.11 -16.08
CA VAL A 183 -0.55 -29.16 -17.10
C VAL A 183 -0.37 -27.75 -16.53
N ILE A 184 0.46 -26.94 -17.18
CA ILE A 184 0.74 -25.56 -16.79
C ILE A 184 -0.55 -24.76 -16.96
N ASP A 185 -1.29 -24.57 -15.87
CA ASP A 185 -2.31 -23.54 -15.81
C ASP A 185 -1.59 -22.19 -15.59
N LYS A 186 -1.74 -21.27 -16.54
CA LYS A 186 -0.90 -20.07 -16.68
C LYS A 186 -1.22 -18.93 -15.71
N ASN A 187 -1.95 -19.18 -14.62
CA ASN A 187 -2.29 -18.13 -13.67
C ASN A 187 -1.70 -18.46 -12.29
N PRO A 188 -0.67 -17.74 -11.82
CA PRO A 188 -0.30 -17.80 -10.42
C PRO A 188 -1.48 -17.28 -9.61
N ILE A 189 -2.01 -18.17 -8.77
CA ILE A 189 -3.00 -17.92 -7.73
C ILE A 189 -2.64 -16.62 -6.99
N GLN A 190 -3.45 -15.56 -7.17
CA GLN A 190 -3.12 -14.19 -6.73
C GLN A 190 -3.80 -13.87 -5.40
N TYR A 191 -3.32 -14.50 -4.33
CA TYR A 191 -3.65 -14.12 -2.95
C TYR A 191 -2.78 -12.93 -2.54
N GLY A 192 -3.31 -11.71 -2.71
CA GLY A 192 -2.67 -10.49 -2.24
C GLY A 192 -3.05 -9.23 -3.02
N PRO A 193 -2.66 -8.04 -2.53
CA PRO A 193 -2.85 -6.78 -3.25
C PRO A 193 -2.16 -6.83 -4.62
N VAL A 194 -2.91 -6.49 -5.67
CA VAL A 194 -2.42 -6.34 -7.04
C VAL A 194 -2.02 -4.88 -7.26
N PHE A 195 -0.74 -4.66 -7.49
CA PHE A 195 -0.20 -3.31 -7.67
C PHE A 195 -0.06 -2.96 -9.15
N LYS A 196 -0.49 -1.74 -9.50
CA LYS A 196 -0.42 -1.17 -10.83
C LYS A 196 -0.86 -2.12 -11.95
N PRO A 197 -1.99 -2.83 -11.83
CA PRO A 197 -2.46 -3.66 -12.92
C PRO A 197 -2.74 -2.80 -14.16
N LYS A 198 -2.45 -3.34 -15.35
CA LYS A 198 -2.81 -2.67 -16.60
C LYS A 198 -4.33 -2.59 -16.71
N VAL A 199 -4.84 -1.41 -17.07
CA VAL A 199 -6.26 -1.17 -17.37
C VAL A 199 -6.44 -1.29 -18.88
N PRO A 200 -7.40 -2.09 -19.39
CA PRO A 200 -8.47 -2.78 -18.66
C PRO A 200 -7.98 -3.93 -17.79
N TYR A 201 -8.47 -3.97 -16.55
CA TYR A 201 -8.09 -4.95 -15.54
C TYR A 201 -9.28 -5.84 -15.21
N ALA A 202 -9.04 -7.15 -15.09
CA ALA A 202 -10.02 -8.12 -14.65
C ALA A 202 -9.40 -9.04 -13.60
N TYR A 203 -9.93 -8.99 -12.38
CA TYR A 203 -9.62 -9.94 -11.32
C TYR A 203 -10.64 -11.08 -11.35
N LYS A 204 -10.16 -12.31 -11.48
CA LYS A 204 -11.00 -13.52 -11.46
C LYS A 204 -11.08 -14.05 -10.03
N LEU A 205 -12.30 -14.25 -9.54
CA LEU A 205 -12.55 -14.85 -8.23
C LEU A 205 -12.41 -16.36 -8.34
N GLU A 206 -11.40 -16.93 -7.67
CA GLU A 206 -11.18 -18.38 -7.63
C GLU A 206 -12.35 -19.09 -6.94
N ARG A 207 -12.81 -18.52 -5.82
CA ARG A 207 -14.07 -18.87 -5.19
C ARG A 207 -15.09 -17.81 -5.58
N ARG A 208 -16.05 -18.19 -6.43
CA ARG A 208 -17.17 -17.32 -6.80
C ARG A 208 -17.88 -16.81 -5.55
N GLY A 209 -18.36 -15.59 -5.66
CA GLY A 209 -19.18 -14.93 -4.68
C GLY A 209 -18.52 -13.73 -4.04
N ILE A 210 -19.36 -12.80 -3.61
CA ILE A 210 -19.01 -11.76 -2.64
C ILE A 210 -19.79 -12.02 -1.34
N PHE A 211 -19.06 -12.28 -0.26
CA PHE A 211 -19.62 -12.72 1.02
C PHE A 211 -19.66 -11.57 2.02
N GLU A 212 -20.50 -11.71 3.04
CA GLU A 212 -20.57 -10.72 4.12
C GLU A 212 -19.18 -10.48 4.74
N HIS A 213 -18.89 -9.22 5.07
CA HIS A 213 -17.62 -8.75 5.62
C HIS A 213 -16.44 -8.72 4.64
N GLN A 214 -16.59 -9.23 3.42
CA GLN A 214 -15.59 -8.99 2.39
C GLN A 214 -15.58 -7.54 1.96
N PHE A 215 -14.40 -7.06 1.59
CA PHE A 215 -14.27 -5.74 1.01
C PHE A 215 -13.28 -5.71 -0.13
N ILE A 216 -13.66 -4.94 -1.16
CA ILE A 216 -12.82 -4.70 -2.33
C ILE A 216 -12.30 -3.28 -2.18
N HIS A 217 -10.98 -3.12 -2.14
CA HIS A 217 -10.31 -1.82 -2.08
C HIS A 217 -9.58 -1.56 -3.39
N ILE A 218 -9.92 -0.44 -4.04
CA ILE A 218 -9.29 0.01 -5.28
C ILE A 218 -8.77 1.42 -5.08
N THR A 219 -7.45 1.58 -5.16
CA THR A 219 -6.82 2.89 -5.23
C THR A 219 -6.61 3.22 -6.71
N GLY A 220 -7.25 4.27 -7.20
CA GLY A 220 -7.23 4.66 -8.61
C GLY A 220 -6.86 6.12 -8.80
N CYS A 221 -6.28 6.47 -9.95
CA CYS A 221 -6.02 7.85 -10.34
C CYS A 221 -6.64 8.09 -11.73
N PRO A 222 -7.72 8.87 -11.84
CA PRO A 222 -8.32 9.19 -13.13
C PRO A 222 -7.33 9.98 -13.98
N HIS A 223 -7.30 9.74 -15.29
CA HIS A 223 -6.40 10.46 -16.18
C HIS A 223 -6.74 11.96 -16.22
N MET A 224 -5.75 12.81 -16.54
CA MET A 224 -5.95 14.27 -16.65
C MET A 224 -7.02 14.66 -17.68
N ASN A 225 -7.17 13.85 -18.73
CA ASN A 225 -8.16 13.99 -19.79
C ASN A 225 -9.36 13.03 -19.61
N ALA A 226 -9.56 12.44 -18.44
CA ALA A 226 -10.60 11.43 -18.23
C ALA A 226 -12.00 11.93 -18.60
N GLU A 227 -12.71 11.15 -19.40
CA GLU A 227 -14.13 11.31 -19.68
C GLU A 227 -14.94 10.35 -18.81
N ARG A 228 -14.51 9.08 -18.76
CA ARG A 228 -15.24 8.03 -18.06
C ARG A 228 -14.35 6.87 -17.63
N PHE A 229 -14.66 6.30 -16.47
CA PHE A 229 -14.23 4.94 -16.12
C PHE A 229 -15.36 4.13 -15.48
N ASN A 230 -15.18 2.82 -15.40
CA ASN A 230 -16.12 1.93 -14.72
C ASN A 230 -15.42 0.84 -13.91
N ILE A 231 -16.10 0.43 -12.83
CA ILE A 231 -15.72 -0.65 -11.94
C ILE A 231 -16.94 -1.56 -11.80
N ASN A 232 -16.76 -2.86 -12.04
CA ASN A 232 -17.88 -3.80 -12.09
C ASN A 232 -17.63 -5.03 -11.23
N LEU A 233 -18.69 -5.53 -10.58
CA LEU A 233 -18.80 -6.89 -10.06
C LEU A 233 -19.64 -7.68 -11.07
N ILE A 234 -19.05 -8.72 -11.65
CA ILE A 234 -19.61 -9.49 -12.77
C ILE A 234 -19.96 -10.90 -12.30
N ALA A 235 -21.17 -11.36 -12.64
CA ALA A 235 -21.66 -12.72 -12.43
C ALA A 235 -21.99 -13.36 -13.78
N GLY A 236 -21.08 -14.15 -14.33
CA GLY A 236 -21.20 -14.69 -15.67
C GLY A 236 -21.22 -13.59 -16.74
N GLN A 237 -22.41 -13.32 -17.28
CA GLN A 237 -22.66 -12.27 -18.29
C GLN A 237 -23.41 -11.06 -17.72
N GLU A 238 -23.77 -11.09 -16.44
CA GLU A 238 -24.53 -10.03 -15.79
C GLU A 238 -23.62 -9.12 -14.97
N HIS A 239 -23.96 -7.85 -14.93
CA HIS A 239 -23.43 -6.91 -13.96
C HIS A 239 -24.25 -7.04 -12.68
N PHE A 240 -23.67 -7.70 -11.67
CA PHE A 240 -24.23 -7.65 -10.31
C PHE A 240 -24.20 -6.21 -9.79
N LEU A 241 -23.07 -5.52 -10.00
CA LEU A 241 -22.92 -4.10 -9.73
C LEU A 241 -22.06 -3.47 -10.82
N HIS A 242 -22.59 -2.45 -11.48
CA HIS A 242 -21.88 -1.57 -12.40
C HIS A 242 -21.75 -0.20 -11.75
N ILE A 243 -20.53 0.29 -11.54
CA ILE A 243 -20.26 1.66 -11.13
C ILE A 243 -19.61 2.38 -12.31
N ARG A 244 -20.26 3.42 -12.84
CA ARG A 244 -19.74 4.26 -13.91
C ARG A 244 -19.56 5.69 -13.41
N VAL A 245 -18.37 6.21 -13.61
CA VAL A 245 -18.01 7.58 -13.27
C VAL A 245 -17.91 8.38 -14.56
N ASP A 246 -18.80 9.35 -14.70
CA ASP A 246 -18.86 10.31 -15.80
C ASP A 246 -18.33 11.66 -15.29
N PHE A 247 -17.19 12.13 -15.81
CA PHE A 247 -16.59 13.39 -15.34
C PHE A 247 -17.40 14.61 -15.82
N PRO A 248 -17.41 15.71 -15.03
CA PRO A 248 -18.01 16.96 -15.45
C PRO A 248 -17.46 17.44 -16.80
N SER A 249 -18.35 17.88 -17.68
CA SER A 249 -18.01 18.47 -18.97
C SER A 249 -18.80 19.75 -19.20
N GLN A 250 -18.09 20.81 -19.64
CA GLN A 250 -18.70 22.08 -20.02
C GLN A 250 -19.20 22.09 -21.47
N THR A 251 -18.78 21.10 -22.27
CA THR A 251 -19.13 21.02 -23.70
C THR A 251 -20.30 20.08 -23.98
N VAL A 252 -20.72 19.29 -22.99
CA VAL A 252 -21.81 18.32 -23.11
C VAL A 252 -22.96 18.77 -22.21
N ALA A 253 -24.09 19.12 -22.83
CA ALA A 253 -25.29 19.55 -22.11
C ALA A 253 -25.78 18.45 -21.15
N GLY A 254 -26.04 18.80 -19.90
CA GLY A 254 -26.47 17.88 -18.85
C GLY A 254 -25.34 17.09 -18.17
N ALA A 255 -24.08 17.35 -18.51
CA ALA A 255 -22.90 16.74 -17.89
C ALA A 255 -22.11 17.73 -17.03
N GLU A 256 -22.66 18.90 -16.70
CA GLU A 256 -21.94 20.02 -16.07
C GLU A 256 -21.44 19.67 -14.65
N HIS A 257 -22.09 18.71 -14.00
CA HIS A 257 -21.79 18.31 -12.62
C HIS A 257 -21.19 16.90 -12.50
N GLY A 258 -21.02 16.19 -13.62
CA GLY A 258 -20.63 14.78 -13.64
C GLY A 258 -21.68 13.86 -13.01
N ALA A 259 -21.43 12.55 -13.04
CA ALA A 259 -22.32 11.56 -12.46
C ALA A 259 -21.55 10.33 -11.96
N VAL A 260 -22.04 9.72 -10.87
CA VAL A 260 -21.62 8.39 -10.42
C VAL A 260 -22.84 7.48 -10.47
N VAL A 261 -22.95 6.72 -11.57
CA VAL A 261 -24.07 5.84 -11.86
C VAL A 261 -23.82 4.47 -11.27
N ARG A 262 -24.78 3.93 -10.53
CA ARG A 262 -24.79 2.53 -10.09
C ARG A 262 -25.97 1.81 -10.72
N ASN A 263 -25.74 0.59 -11.20
CA ASN A 263 -26.79 -0.23 -11.80
C ASN A 263 -26.46 -1.72 -11.74
N SER A 264 -27.42 -2.56 -12.12
CA SER A 264 -27.26 -3.99 -12.38
C SER A 264 -27.85 -4.34 -13.75
N THR A 265 -27.56 -5.54 -14.24
CA THR A 265 -28.29 -6.14 -15.36
C THR A 265 -29.04 -7.39 -14.92
N LEU A 266 -30.14 -7.67 -15.61
CA LEU A 266 -30.87 -8.92 -15.51
C LEU A 266 -31.21 -9.38 -16.92
N ARG A 267 -30.75 -10.58 -17.31
CA ARG A 267 -30.91 -11.14 -18.66
C ARG A 267 -30.34 -10.19 -19.73
N GLY A 268 -29.20 -9.56 -19.43
CA GLY A 268 -28.53 -8.59 -20.29
C GLY A 268 -29.22 -7.22 -20.39
N VAL A 269 -30.29 -6.98 -19.63
CA VAL A 269 -31.03 -5.70 -19.65
C VAL A 269 -30.64 -4.86 -18.44
N TRP A 270 -30.19 -3.63 -18.68
CA TRP A 270 -29.93 -2.64 -17.64
C TRP A 270 -31.20 -2.33 -16.84
N GLN A 271 -31.05 -2.34 -15.53
CA GLN A 271 -32.12 -2.01 -14.60
C GLN A 271 -32.17 -0.49 -14.35
N VAL A 272 -32.92 -0.06 -13.33
CA VAL A 272 -33.04 1.38 -13.00
C VAL A 272 -31.69 1.91 -12.49
N GLU A 273 -31.20 2.98 -13.09
CA GLU A 273 -29.96 3.65 -12.65
C GLU A 273 -30.14 4.38 -11.33
N GLU A 274 -29.15 4.28 -10.45
CA GLU A 274 -29.02 5.09 -9.24
C GLU A 274 -27.94 6.16 -9.43
N ARG A 275 -28.36 7.43 -9.39
CA ARG A 275 -27.49 8.59 -9.65
C ARG A 275 -27.36 9.55 -8.48
N TYR A 276 -28.15 9.37 -7.42
CA TYR A 276 -28.14 10.25 -6.26
C TYR A 276 -26.76 10.29 -5.61
N MET A 277 -26.24 11.50 -5.39
CA MET A 277 -25.00 11.81 -4.69
C MET A 277 -25.08 13.24 -4.15
N SER A 278 -24.41 13.54 -3.03
CA SER A 278 -24.35 14.89 -2.46
C SER A 278 -23.41 15.81 -3.24
N SER A 279 -22.27 15.27 -3.68
CA SER A 279 -21.29 15.95 -4.52
C SER A 279 -20.52 14.93 -5.38
N PHE A 280 -19.92 15.40 -6.47
CA PHE A 280 -19.07 14.57 -7.32
C PHE A 280 -17.73 14.33 -6.64
N PRO A 281 -17.33 13.08 -6.35
CA PRO A 281 -16.23 12.80 -5.43
C PRO A 281 -14.86 12.62 -6.12
N PHE A 282 -14.79 12.66 -7.45
CA PHE A 282 -13.56 12.40 -8.21
C PHE A 282 -12.96 13.68 -8.80
N ARG A 283 -11.64 13.71 -8.91
CA ARG A 283 -10.89 14.78 -9.59
C ARG A 283 -9.88 14.17 -10.56
N LYS A 284 -9.80 14.73 -11.77
CA LYS A 284 -8.84 14.29 -12.80
C LYS A 284 -7.41 14.48 -12.28
N GLY A 285 -6.57 13.46 -12.43
CA GLY A 285 -5.17 13.44 -11.95
C GLY A 285 -5.00 13.31 -10.43
N VAL A 286 -6.08 13.15 -9.66
CA VAL A 286 -6.03 13.00 -8.20
C VAL A 286 -6.42 11.58 -7.84
N THR A 287 -5.58 10.93 -7.04
CA THR A 287 -5.84 9.58 -6.52
C THR A 287 -7.10 9.56 -5.65
N PHE A 288 -7.87 8.49 -5.77
CA PHE A 288 -8.99 8.16 -4.89
C PHE A 288 -8.83 6.76 -4.31
N ASP A 289 -9.44 6.54 -3.15
CA ASP A 289 -9.65 5.21 -2.56
C ASP A 289 -11.13 4.84 -2.62
N LEU A 290 -11.44 3.76 -3.34
CA LEU A 290 -12.78 3.18 -3.39
C LEU A 290 -12.80 1.91 -2.54
N VAL A 291 -13.71 1.83 -1.58
CA VAL A 291 -13.96 0.60 -0.81
C VAL A 291 -15.40 0.15 -1.01
N LEU A 292 -15.57 -1.07 -1.50
CA LEU A 292 -16.85 -1.75 -1.62
C LEU A 292 -16.96 -2.77 -0.49
N LYS A 293 -17.81 -2.51 0.51
CA LYS A 293 -18.02 -3.41 1.65
C LYS A 293 -19.28 -4.23 1.43
N SER A 294 -19.13 -5.54 1.36
CA SER A 294 -20.26 -6.45 1.23
C SER A 294 -20.99 -6.63 2.57
N LYS A 295 -22.31 -6.45 2.54
CA LYS A 295 -23.25 -6.71 3.64
C LYS A 295 -24.27 -7.74 3.18
N LEU A 296 -25.10 -8.21 4.12
CA LEU A 296 -26.16 -9.19 3.83
C LEU A 296 -27.13 -8.76 2.72
N ASP A 297 -27.43 -7.47 2.60
CA ASP A 297 -28.48 -6.96 1.69
C ASP A 297 -28.00 -5.86 0.73
N ARG A 298 -26.70 -5.49 0.75
CA ARG A 298 -26.17 -4.35 0.00
C ARG A 298 -24.65 -4.36 -0.13
N ILE A 299 -24.15 -3.58 -1.08
CA ILE A 299 -22.77 -3.06 -1.06
C ILE A 299 -22.78 -1.65 -0.49
N GLU A 300 -21.98 -1.41 0.55
CA GLU A 300 -21.68 -0.06 1.03
C GLU A 300 -20.45 0.47 0.29
N ILE A 301 -20.61 1.62 -0.35
CA ILE A 301 -19.60 2.25 -1.21
C ILE A 301 -18.99 3.42 -0.44
N GLN A 302 -17.69 3.35 -0.17
CA GLN A 302 -16.93 4.44 0.42
C GLN A 302 -15.93 5.00 -0.58
N ILE A 303 -15.78 6.32 -0.62
CA ILE A 303 -14.80 7.01 -1.44
C ILE A 303 -13.98 7.94 -0.53
N ASN A 304 -12.66 7.78 -0.53
CA ASN A 304 -11.71 8.53 0.31
C ASN A 304 -12.09 8.49 1.80
N GLY A 305 -12.48 7.29 2.27
CA GLY A 305 -12.89 7.05 3.66
C GLY A 305 -14.30 7.56 4.02
N ALA A 306 -14.92 8.41 3.20
CA ALA A 306 -16.28 8.90 3.41
C ALA A 306 -17.32 7.91 2.87
N ASN A 307 -18.44 7.75 3.57
CA ASN A 307 -19.58 6.99 3.05
C ASN A 307 -20.19 7.73 1.85
N PHE A 308 -20.28 7.06 0.70
CA PHE A 308 -20.76 7.67 -0.53
C PHE A 308 -22.18 7.23 -0.87
N ALA A 309 -22.41 5.92 -0.97
CA ALA A 309 -23.72 5.36 -1.35
C ALA A 309 -23.87 3.92 -0.87
N HIS A 310 -25.11 3.44 -0.81
CA HIS A 310 -25.41 2.03 -0.63
C HIS A 310 -26.11 1.52 -1.89
N PHE A 311 -25.66 0.38 -2.42
CA PHE A 311 -26.32 -0.32 -3.52
C PHE A 311 -27.00 -1.56 -2.96
N LYS A 312 -28.33 -1.54 -2.84
CA LYS A 312 -29.09 -2.69 -2.34
C LYS A 312 -29.12 -3.80 -3.37
N PHE A 313 -29.00 -5.05 -2.90
CA PHE A 313 -29.18 -6.21 -3.75
C PHE A 313 -30.61 -6.22 -4.26
N ARG A 314 -30.81 -6.36 -5.57
CA ARG A 314 -32.15 -6.30 -6.16
C ARG A 314 -32.80 -7.69 -6.29
N GLY A 315 -32.07 -8.75 -5.92
CA GLY A 315 -32.53 -10.14 -5.96
C GLY A 315 -32.60 -10.76 -7.37
N ASP A 316 -32.13 -10.00 -8.34
CA ASP A 316 -32.03 -10.31 -9.77
C ASP A 316 -30.80 -11.18 -10.10
N VAL A 317 -29.68 -10.93 -9.43
CA VAL A 317 -28.42 -11.69 -9.56
C VAL A 317 -27.93 -12.06 -8.17
N ASP A 318 -27.58 -13.34 -7.96
CA ASP A 318 -27.08 -13.80 -6.65
C ASP A 318 -25.65 -13.27 -6.43
N PRO A 319 -25.35 -12.60 -5.29
CA PRO A 319 -23.98 -12.22 -4.96
C PRO A 319 -23.00 -13.40 -4.95
N ALA A 320 -23.46 -14.63 -4.71
CA ALA A 320 -22.66 -15.85 -4.76
C ALA A 320 -22.20 -16.22 -6.19
N ASP A 321 -22.87 -15.70 -7.22
CA ASP A 321 -22.53 -15.97 -8.62
C ASP A 321 -21.47 -15.02 -9.19
N VAL A 322 -21.07 -13.99 -8.44
CA VAL A 322 -20.02 -13.05 -8.87
C VAL A 322 -18.71 -13.81 -9.08
N ASP A 323 -18.17 -13.76 -10.30
CA ASP A 323 -16.96 -14.47 -10.71
C ASP A 323 -15.79 -13.56 -11.05
N SER A 324 -16.03 -12.26 -11.22
CA SER A 324 -14.96 -11.33 -11.55
C SER A 324 -15.24 -9.88 -11.19
N ILE A 325 -14.15 -9.14 -11.02
CA ILE A 325 -14.16 -7.71 -10.74
C ILE A 325 -13.35 -7.03 -11.84
N THR A 326 -13.95 -6.07 -12.54
CA THR A 326 -13.30 -5.42 -13.69
C THR A 326 -13.17 -3.93 -13.49
N VAL A 327 -12.06 -3.35 -13.96
CA VAL A 327 -11.84 -1.90 -14.02
C VAL A 327 -11.50 -1.52 -15.45
N ASN A 328 -12.20 -0.55 -16.03
CA ASN A 328 -12.02 -0.11 -17.42
C ASN A 328 -12.15 1.41 -17.56
N GLY A 329 -11.63 1.97 -18.65
CA GLY A 329 -11.75 3.39 -19.00
C GLY A 329 -10.58 4.24 -18.48
N ASP A 330 -10.82 5.53 -18.30
CA ASP A 330 -9.80 6.56 -18.13
C ASP A 330 -9.26 6.66 -16.69
N VAL A 331 -8.73 5.55 -16.18
CA VAL A 331 -8.19 5.45 -14.83
C VAL A 331 -6.96 4.55 -14.82
N THR A 332 -5.96 4.95 -14.03
CA THR A 332 -4.87 4.05 -13.64
C THR A 332 -5.21 3.44 -12.29
N VAL A 333 -5.20 2.11 -12.17
CA VAL A 333 -5.29 1.44 -10.87
C VAL A 333 -3.90 1.40 -10.26
N GLN A 334 -3.73 1.95 -9.06
CA GLN A 334 -2.48 1.88 -8.31
C GLN A 334 -2.43 0.60 -7.46
N GLN A 335 -3.57 0.23 -6.89
CA GLN A 335 -3.71 -0.95 -6.05
C GLN A 335 -5.14 -1.50 -6.17
N PHE A 336 -5.25 -2.82 -6.24
CA PHE A 336 -6.50 -3.55 -6.11
C PHE A 336 -6.32 -4.61 -5.03
N VAL A 337 -7.20 -4.65 -4.05
CA VAL A 337 -7.16 -5.64 -2.97
C VAL A 337 -8.55 -6.20 -2.76
N LEU A 338 -8.61 -7.52 -2.63
CA LEU A 338 -9.79 -8.24 -2.16
C LEU A 338 -9.46 -8.82 -0.79
N HIS A 339 -10.30 -8.50 0.20
CA HIS A 339 -10.18 -8.97 1.58
C HIS A 339 -11.39 -9.83 1.98
#